data_AF-A0A8I1IQ98-F1
#
_entry.id   AF-A0A8I1IQ98-F1
#
_cell.length_a   1.000
_cell.length_b   1.000
_cell.length_c   1.000
_cell.angle_alpha   90.00
_cell.angle_beta   90.00
_cell.angle_gamma   90.00
#
_symmetry.space_group_name_H-M   'P 1'
#
loop_
_entity.id
_entity.type
_entity.pdbx_description
1 polymer ?
#
loop_
_entity_poly.entity_id
_entity_poly.type
_entity_poly.pdbx_seq_one_letter_code
_entity_poly.pdbx_strand_id
1 'polypeptide(L)'
;MPAARANIELFWPDHPQLYILTDGELDGDEVIRTEEREFVAALQDGVAEIRRRQQQVRYIYLLLEDLAPLAPVDDDRLRRVENAMKAGNGAYFYMPWAGAHRHHVAKAETGLLGEAGAGLGIHDVGEAYPFYYSCVVAFWRVDYFLAVLSEKQRVGITDPWGFENPFEKDLDVKPEAKQPHFFIDQPWPTYQSGLFLQGQINRAIVRDRRFGPSPAKDLVYQTYMSQGSILERLKKRASRLNHMRKGMLAGVGS
;
A
#
# COMPACT_ATOMS: atom_id res chain seq x y z
N MET A 1 -2.72 -5.47 11.68
CA MET A 1 -3.57 -4.46 12.36
C MET A 1 -2.86 -3.57 13.41
N PRO A 2 -2.62 -3.93 14.70
CA PRO A 2 -2.05 -2.96 15.67
C PRO A 2 -0.68 -2.38 15.28
N ALA A 3 0.20 -3.21 14.70
CA ALA A 3 1.51 -2.76 14.27
C ALA A 3 1.48 -1.84 13.04
N ALA A 4 0.48 -1.99 12.15
CA ALA A 4 0.30 -1.11 11.00
C ALA A 4 -0.16 0.28 11.47
N ARG A 5 -1.12 0.33 12.40
CA ARG A 5 -1.55 1.57 13.05
C ARG A 5 -0.39 2.30 13.73
N ALA A 6 0.36 1.61 14.59
CA ALA A 6 1.51 2.19 15.27
C ALA A 6 2.58 2.74 14.30
N ASN A 7 2.76 2.09 13.14
CA ASN A 7 3.65 2.58 12.10
C ASN A 7 3.15 3.87 11.43
N ILE A 8 1.85 3.95 11.14
CA ILE A 8 1.24 5.15 10.57
C ILE A 8 1.41 6.31 11.56
N GLU A 9 1.08 6.11 12.83
CA GLU A 9 1.24 7.14 13.88
C GLU A 9 2.71 7.58 14.05
N LEU A 10 3.67 6.65 13.90
CA LEU A 10 5.10 6.95 14.02
C LEU A 10 5.66 7.73 12.83
N PHE A 11 5.29 7.35 11.61
CA PHE A 11 5.92 7.85 10.39
C PHE A 11 5.08 8.86 9.62
N TRP A 12 3.81 9.02 9.98
CA TRP A 12 2.90 10.03 9.44
C TRP A 12 2.09 10.67 10.57
N PRO A 13 2.73 11.33 11.56
CA PRO A 13 2.06 11.79 12.78
C PRO A 13 0.89 12.76 12.53
N ASP A 14 0.95 13.51 11.42
CA ASP A 14 -0.09 14.46 11.02
C ASP A 14 -1.09 13.84 10.01
N HIS A 15 -1.23 12.51 10.00
CA HIS A 15 -2.17 11.82 9.13
C HIS A 15 -3.63 12.27 9.37
N PRO A 16 -4.49 12.29 8.33
CA PRO A 16 -5.93 12.50 8.50
C PRO A 16 -6.55 11.45 9.43
N GLN A 17 -7.79 11.69 9.90
CA GLN A 17 -8.51 10.73 10.75
C GLN A 17 -8.41 9.30 10.19
N LEU A 18 -7.80 8.42 10.96
CA LEU A 18 -7.64 7.01 10.60
C LEU A 18 -8.94 6.27 10.89
N TYR A 19 -9.35 5.43 9.95
CA TYR A 19 -10.39 4.43 10.12
C TYR A 19 -9.84 3.07 9.72
N ILE A 20 -10.23 2.03 10.46
CA ILE A 20 -9.76 0.66 10.25
C ILE A 20 -10.95 -0.17 9.80
N LEU A 21 -10.93 -0.61 8.54
CA LEU A 21 -11.92 -1.54 8.00
C LEU A 21 -11.43 -2.97 8.19
N THR A 22 -12.24 -3.83 8.80
CA THR A 22 -11.88 -5.23 9.04
C THR A 22 -13.11 -6.14 9.13
N ASP A 23 -12.94 -7.39 8.72
CA ASP A 23 -13.89 -8.50 8.91
C ASP A 23 -13.55 -9.37 10.14
N GLY A 24 -12.62 -8.90 10.99
CA GLY A 24 -12.09 -9.60 12.14
C GLY A 24 -12.47 -8.99 13.50
N GLU A 25 -11.93 -9.61 14.55
CA GLU A 25 -12.22 -9.31 15.96
C GLU A 25 -11.34 -8.16 16.50
N LEU A 26 -11.40 -6.98 15.88
CA LEU A 26 -10.73 -5.78 16.38
C LEU A 26 -11.75 -4.79 16.97
N ASP A 27 -11.45 -4.24 18.15
CA ASP A 27 -12.25 -3.21 18.81
C ASP A 27 -11.57 -1.84 18.76
N GLY A 28 -12.37 -0.78 18.69
CA GLY A 28 -11.94 0.62 18.74
C GLY A 28 -12.95 1.57 18.10
N ASP A 29 -12.94 2.84 18.48
CA ASP A 29 -13.84 3.86 17.92
C ASP A 29 -13.57 4.12 16.43
N GLU A 30 -12.31 3.95 16.02
CA GLU A 30 -11.86 4.06 14.63
C GLU A 30 -12.17 2.80 13.80
N VAL A 31 -12.61 1.72 14.43
CA VAL A 31 -12.86 0.45 13.74
C VAL A 31 -14.25 0.44 13.11
N ILE A 32 -14.28 0.01 11.86
CA ILE A 32 -15.47 -0.28 11.07
C ILE A 32 -15.44 -1.78 10.79
N ARG A 33 -16.30 -2.52 11.48
CA ARG A 33 -16.51 -3.94 11.22
C ARG A 33 -17.45 -4.11 10.05
N THR A 34 -17.12 -5.03 9.15
CA THR A 34 -18.01 -5.48 8.08
C THR A 34 -18.14 -7.00 8.14
N GLU A 35 -19.32 -7.52 7.78
CA GLU A 35 -19.54 -8.95 7.62
C GLU A 35 -19.17 -9.43 6.20
N GLU A 36 -18.90 -8.48 5.30
CA GLU A 36 -18.56 -8.75 3.91
C GLU A 36 -17.19 -9.44 3.79
N ARG A 37 -17.17 -10.56 3.09
CA ARG A 37 -15.94 -11.32 2.80
C ARG A 37 -15.30 -10.92 1.48
N GLU A 38 -16.06 -10.25 0.62
CA GLU A 38 -15.60 -9.77 -0.67
C GLU A 38 -14.97 -8.38 -0.51
N PHE A 39 -13.78 -8.20 -1.07
CA PHE A 39 -12.97 -6.99 -0.90
C PHE A 39 -13.71 -5.72 -1.33
N VAL A 40 -14.34 -5.75 -2.50
CA VAL A 40 -15.05 -4.57 -3.04
C VAL A 40 -16.27 -4.23 -2.19
N ALA A 41 -17.00 -5.24 -1.71
CA ALA A 41 -18.16 -5.06 -0.84
C ALA A 41 -17.75 -4.48 0.53
N ALA A 42 -16.71 -5.03 1.14
CA ALA A 42 -16.14 -4.53 2.38
C ALA A 42 -15.73 -3.05 2.25
N LEU A 43 -15.04 -2.68 1.16
CA LEU A 43 -14.67 -1.28 0.92
C LEU A 43 -15.89 -0.37 0.79
N GLN A 44 -16.93 -0.81 0.08
CA GLN A 44 -18.14 -0.02 -0.10
C GLN A 44 -18.83 0.27 1.24
N ASP A 45 -19.00 -0.75 2.08
CA ASP A 45 -19.54 -0.61 3.43
C ASP A 45 -18.69 0.33 4.30
N GLY A 46 -17.38 0.12 4.28
CA GLY A 46 -16.44 0.95 5.04
C GLY A 46 -16.54 2.43 4.68
N VAL A 47 -16.53 2.75 3.39
CA VAL A 47 -16.62 4.14 2.92
C VAL A 47 -18.00 4.74 3.18
N ALA A 48 -19.07 3.95 3.01
CA ALA A 48 -20.43 4.38 3.35
C ALA A 48 -20.57 4.72 4.84
N GLU A 49 -19.97 3.92 5.71
CA GLU A 49 -19.96 4.14 7.15
C GLU A 49 -19.15 5.37 7.55
N ILE A 50 -17.97 5.59 6.94
CA ILE A 50 -17.19 6.83 7.14
C ILE A 50 -18.05 8.05 6.77
N ARG A 51 -18.72 8.01 5.62
CA ARG A 51 -19.60 9.11 5.16
C ARG A 51 -20.79 9.33 6.11
N ARG A 52 -21.32 8.28 6.72
CA ARG A 52 -22.38 8.37 7.73
C ARG A 52 -21.87 9.02 9.02
N ARG A 53 -20.67 8.67 9.48
CA ARG A 53 -20.04 9.22 10.69
C ARG A 53 -19.57 10.66 10.49
N GLN A 54 -19.09 11.00 9.30
CA GLN A 54 -18.55 12.33 8.97
C GLN A 54 -19.04 12.80 7.59
N GLN A 55 -20.20 13.45 7.57
CA GLN A 55 -20.85 13.90 6.33
C GLN A 55 -20.03 14.93 5.53
N GLN A 56 -19.07 15.61 6.17
CA GLN A 56 -18.19 16.60 5.56
C GLN A 56 -16.98 15.99 4.83
N VAL A 57 -16.72 14.70 4.98
CA VAL A 57 -15.56 14.04 4.34
C VAL A 57 -15.81 13.94 2.84
N ARG A 58 -14.97 14.65 2.07
CA ARG A 58 -15.02 14.66 0.60
C ARG A 58 -13.96 13.77 -0.05
N TYR A 59 -12.87 13.54 0.67
CA TYR A 59 -11.74 12.78 0.17
C TYR A 59 -11.24 11.81 1.23
N ILE A 60 -10.72 10.67 0.79
CA ILE A 60 -10.14 9.65 1.66
C ILE A 60 -8.84 9.13 1.08
N TYR A 61 -7.97 8.64 1.97
CA TYR A 61 -6.87 7.76 1.60
C TYR A 61 -7.31 6.31 1.77
N LEU A 62 -7.15 5.52 0.72
CA LEU A 62 -7.13 4.07 0.79
C LEU A 62 -5.69 3.63 1.02
N LEU A 63 -5.46 2.88 2.10
CA LEU A 63 -4.15 2.34 2.46
C LEU A 63 -4.34 0.90 2.94
N LEU A 64 -3.73 -0.06 2.26
CA LEU A 64 -3.68 -1.44 2.75
C LEU A 64 -2.73 -1.54 3.97
N GLU A 65 -3.04 -2.42 4.91
CA GLU A 65 -2.25 -2.57 6.14
C GLU A 65 -0.80 -2.97 5.89
N ASP A 66 -0.56 -3.72 4.81
CA ASP A 66 0.75 -4.19 4.38
C ASP A 66 1.56 -3.10 3.67
N LEU A 67 0.96 -1.96 3.41
CA LEU A 67 1.61 -0.77 2.87
C LEU A 67 1.87 0.28 3.95
N ALA A 68 1.67 -0.01 5.24
CA ALA A 68 2.05 0.93 6.30
C ALA A 68 3.48 1.50 6.09
N PRO A 69 3.70 2.80 6.33
CA PRO A 69 4.98 3.45 6.08
C PRO A 69 6.08 2.84 6.97
N LEU A 70 7.29 2.81 6.45
CA LEU A 70 8.51 2.28 7.10
C LEU A 70 9.58 3.36 7.29
N ALA A 71 9.31 4.58 6.84
CA ALA A 71 10.11 5.78 7.04
C ALA A 71 9.16 7.00 7.04
N PRO A 72 9.61 8.16 7.57
CA PRO A 72 8.78 9.36 7.64
C PRO A 72 8.17 9.75 6.29
N VAL A 73 6.89 10.09 6.31
CA VAL A 73 6.13 10.61 5.18
C VAL A 73 6.45 12.10 4.97
N ASP A 74 6.66 12.51 3.72
CA ASP A 74 6.88 13.90 3.34
C ASP A 74 5.53 14.63 3.21
N ASP A 75 5.07 15.13 4.35
CA ASP A 75 3.77 15.76 4.52
C ASP A 75 3.55 17.00 3.66
N ASP A 76 4.60 17.83 3.51
CA ASP A 76 4.55 19.00 2.66
C ASP A 76 4.39 18.62 1.20
N ARG A 77 5.05 17.54 0.77
CA ARG A 77 4.89 17.01 -0.59
C ARG A 77 3.51 16.42 -0.81
N LEU A 78 2.98 15.65 0.15
CA LEU A 78 1.60 15.15 0.06
C LEU A 78 0.60 16.29 -0.05
N ARG A 79 0.70 17.33 0.79
CA ARG A 79 -0.18 18.51 0.71
C ARG A 79 -0.12 19.20 -0.65
N ARG A 80 1.07 19.33 -1.26
CA ARG A 80 1.19 19.89 -2.62
C ARG A 80 0.49 19.03 -3.66
N VAL A 81 0.63 17.70 -3.58
CA VAL A 81 -0.07 16.76 -4.48
C VAL A 81 -1.58 16.85 -4.29
N GLU A 82 -2.07 16.84 -3.06
CA GLU A 82 -3.49 17.00 -2.75
C GLU A 82 -4.06 18.31 -3.29
N ASN A 83 -3.35 19.42 -3.10
CA ASN A 83 -3.79 20.74 -3.57
C ASN A 83 -3.81 20.79 -5.10
N ALA A 84 -2.80 20.22 -5.77
CA ALA A 84 -2.80 20.11 -7.23
C ALA A 84 -3.97 19.27 -7.74
N MET A 85 -4.31 18.16 -7.07
CA MET A 85 -5.49 17.36 -7.35
C MET A 85 -6.79 18.15 -7.16
N LYS A 86 -6.93 18.86 -6.04
CA LYS A 86 -8.14 19.62 -5.70
C LYS A 86 -8.36 20.79 -6.67
N ALA A 87 -7.30 21.30 -7.28
CA ALA A 87 -7.31 22.44 -8.21
C ALA A 87 -7.31 22.05 -9.70
N GLY A 88 -6.91 20.82 -10.05
CA GLY A 88 -6.68 20.41 -11.44
C GLY A 88 -7.85 19.68 -12.11
N ASN A 89 -7.84 19.68 -13.45
CA ASN A 89 -8.62 18.80 -14.32
C ASN A 89 -7.70 17.71 -14.93
N GLY A 90 -7.07 16.88 -14.08
CA GLY A 90 -6.19 15.78 -14.50
C GLY A 90 -6.60 14.49 -13.83
N ALA A 91 -6.53 13.35 -14.53
CA ALA A 91 -7.19 12.12 -14.10
C ALA A 91 -6.31 11.20 -13.24
N TYR A 92 -4.98 11.27 -13.34
CA TYR A 92 -4.05 10.31 -12.74
C TYR A 92 -2.67 10.92 -12.51
N PHE A 93 -1.94 10.57 -11.45
CA PHE A 93 -0.62 11.14 -11.14
C PHE A 93 0.37 10.05 -10.73
N TYR A 94 1.43 9.89 -11.52
CA TYR A 94 2.60 9.07 -11.22
C TYR A 94 3.76 9.95 -10.73
N MET A 95 4.55 9.50 -9.76
CA MET A 95 5.78 10.19 -9.30
C MET A 95 6.88 9.17 -8.93
N PRO A 96 8.08 9.17 -9.54
CA PRO A 96 9.11 8.16 -9.26
C PRO A 96 9.92 8.41 -7.97
N TRP A 97 10.34 7.34 -7.29
CA TRP A 97 11.36 7.36 -6.22
C TRP A 97 12.78 7.35 -6.80
N ALA A 98 13.70 8.05 -6.14
CA ALA A 98 15.12 8.00 -6.47
C ALA A 98 15.73 6.67 -6.01
N GLY A 99 15.84 5.71 -6.94
CA GLY A 99 16.57 4.47 -6.73
C GLY A 99 15.77 3.22 -7.11
N ALA A 100 15.93 2.83 -8.37
CA ALA A 100 15.69 1.48 -8.90
C ALA A 100 14.23 1.00 -9.03
N HIS A 101 13.46 1.61 -9.96
CA HIS A 101 12.49 0.84 -10.76
C HIS A 101 12.72 1.09 -12.26
N ARG A 102 13.43 0.16 -12.90
CA ARG A 102 13.44 -0.01 -14.36
C ARG A 102 12.23 -0.87 -14.76
N HIS A 103 11.01 -0.40 -14.54
CA HIS A 103 9.85 -1.08 -15.11
C HIS A 103 8.80 -0.05 -15.57
N HIS A 104 8.67 0.04 -16.89
CA HIS A 104 7.50 0.48 -17.64
C HIS A 104 6.93 1.89 -17.39
N VAL A 105 7.72 2.92 -17.71
CA VAL A 105 7.14 4.11 -18.37
C VAL A 105 7.96 4.35 -19.63
N ALA A 106 7.52 3.79 -20.75
CA ALA A 106 8.01 4.21 -22.05
C ALA A 106 7.66 5.69 -22.19
N LYS A 107 8.67 6.57 -22.11
CA LYS A 107 8.63 7.99 -22.50
C LYS A 107 7.23 8.63 -22.48
N ALA A 108 6.68 8.90 -21.31
CA ALA A 108 5.54 9.82 -21.21
C ALA A 108 6.10 11.24 -21.31
N GLU A 109 6.11 11.80 -22.52
CA GLU A 109 6.43 13.20 -22.80
C GLU A 109 5.29 14.12 -22.35
N THR A 110 4.97 14.19 -21.06
CA THR A 110 4.05 15.22 -20.53
C THR A 110 4.35 15.50 -19.07
N GLY A 111 5.14 16.55 -18.83
CA GLY A 111 5.22 17.19 -17.52
C GLY A 111 4.12 18.23 -17.43
N LEU A 112 3.06 17.97 -16.68
CA LEU A 112 1.99 18.94 -16.45
C LEU A 112 1.40 18.71 -15.06
N LEU A 113 1.93 19.46 -14.09
CA LEU A 113 1.21 20.27 -13.08
C LEU A 113 2.17 20.60 -11.94
N GLY A 114 2.72 21.81 -11.99
CA GLY A 114 3.63 22.39 -11.02
C GLY A 114 4.37 23.55 -11.68
N GLU A 115 4.50 24.68 -10.99
CA GLU A 115 5.20 25.87 -11.45
C GLU A 115 6.50 25.51 -12.16
N ALA A 116 6.74 26.13 -13.31
CA ALA A 116 7.98 26.02 -14.06
C ALA A 116 9.17 26.23 -13.11
N GLY A 117 9.79 25.13 -12.66
CA GLY A 117 10.96 25.14 -11.78
C GLY A 117 10.93 24.25 -10.53
N ALA A 118 9.78 23.70 -10.09
CA ALA A 118 9.70 23.02 -8.78
C ALA A 118 9.68 21.47 -8.79
N GLY A 119 9.65 20.81 -9.95
CA GLY A 119 9.98 19.38 -10.06
C GLY A 119 9.14 18.40 -9.23
N LEU A 120 7.80 18.57 -9.17
CA LEU A 120 6.95 17.56 -8.50
C LEU A 120 6.91 16.23 -9.27
N GLY A 121 7.14 16.23 -10.60
CA GLY A 121 7.16 14.99 -11.38
C GLY A 121 5.80 14.29 -11.43
N ILE A 122 4.72 15.07 -11.32
CA ILE A 122 3.34 14.63 -11.45
C ILE A 122 3.02 14.46 -12.95
N HIS A 123 2.59 13.26 -13.35
CA HIS A 123 2.28 12.94 -14.74
C HIS A 123 0.83 12.49 -14.91
N ASP A 124 0.09 13.15 -15.81
CA ASP A 124 -1.16 12.61 -16.35
C ASP A 124 -0.84 11.32 -17.11
N VAL A 125 -1.28 10.18 -16.57
CA VAL A 125 -0.95 8.88 -17.16
C VAL A 125 -1.77 8.59 -18.44
N GLY A 126 -2.74 9.45 -18.77
CA GLY A 126 -3.63 9.30 -19.93
C GLY A 126 -4.46 8.01 -19.91
N GLU A 127 -5.16 7.72 -21.00
CA GLU A 127 -5.98 6.50 -21.17
C GLU A 127 -5.18 5.20 -21.42
N ALA A 128 -3.84 5.25 -21.41
CA ALA A 128 -2.96 4.11 -21.72
C ALA A 128 -2.37 3.38 -20.49
N TYR A 129 -2.66 3.78 -19.26
CA TYR A 129 -2.03 3.17 -18.08
C TYR A 129 -2.83 1.98 -17.52
N PRO A 130 -2.22 0.80 -17.35
CA PRO A 130 -2.97 -0.41 -17.01
C PRO A 130 -3.30 -0.57 -15.52
N PHE A 131 -3.04 0.41 -14.65
CA PHE A 131 -3.28 0.27 -13.20
C PHE A 131 -4.01 1.48 -12.60
N TYR A 132 -5.13 1.89 -13.20
CA TYR A 132 -5.92 3.03 -12.74
C TYR A 132 -6.43 2.88 -11.30
N TYR A 133 -6.98 1.71 -10.97
CA TYR A 133 -7.66 1.47 -9.69
C TYR A 133 -6.70 0.82 -8.68
N SER A 134 -5.58 1.48 -8.38
CA SER A 134 -4.55 0.83 -7.55
C SER A 134 -5.02 0.60 -6.11
N CYS A 135 -4.70 -0.58 -5.56
CA CYS A 135 -4.80 -0.86 -4.13
C CYS A 135 -3.55 -0.38 -3.36
N VAL A 136 -2.63 0.35 -4.01
CA VAL A 136 -1.61 1.11 -3.27
C VAL A 136 -2.24 2.28 -2.52
N VAL A 137 -1.40 3.13 -1.92
CA VAL A 137 -1.89 4.34 -1.25
C VAL A 137 -2.56 5.23 -2.27
N ALA A 138 -3.87 5.38 -2.18
CA ALA A 138 -4.63 6.12 -3.17
C ALA A 138 -5.53 7.16 -2.51
N PHE A 139 -5.55 8.35 -3.08
CA PHE A 139 -6.36 9.47 -2.63
C PHE A 139 -7.57 9.62 -3.56
N TRP A 140 -8.75 9.48 -2.97
CA TRP A 140 -10.02 9.34 -3.68
C TRP A 140 -11.00 10.42 -3.27
N ARG A 141 -11.76 10.95 -4.23
CA ARG A 141 -13.03 11.62 -3.92
C ARG A 141 -14.07 10.55 -3.56
N VAL A 142 -14.73 10.72 -2.41
CA VAL A 142 -15.63 9.71 -1.82
C VAL A 142 -16.75 9.28 -2.77
N ASP A 143 -17.46 10.23 -3.37
CA ASP A 143 -18.60 9.92 -4.25
C ASP A 143 -18.18 9.10 -5.47
N TYR A 144 -17.04 9.45 -6.06
CA TYR A 144 -16.53 8.76 -7.23
C TYR A 144 -16.01 7.38 -6.86
N PHE A 145 -15.33 7.23 -5.73
CA PHE A 145 -14.89 5.93 -5.26
C PHE A 145 -16.07 4.99 -5.00
N LEU A 146 -17.14 5.46 -4.38
CA LEU A 146 -18.37 4.68 -4.20
C LEU A 146 -19.02 4.30 -5.54
N ALA A 147 -19.01 5.18 -6.53
CA ALA A 147 -19.51 4.87 -7.88
C ALA A 147 -18.68 3.76 -8.55
N VAL A 148 -17.34 3.82 -8.43
CA VAL A 148 -16.43 2.80 -8.94
C VAL A 148 -16.66 1.45 -8.24
N LEU A 149 -16.78 1.44 -6.91
CA LEU A 149 -17.03 0.22 -6.14
C LEU A 149 -18.36 -0.43 -6.57
N SER A 150 -19.42 0.36 -6.71
CA SER A 150 -20.72 -0.12 -7.18
C SER A 150 -20.65 -0.74 -8.58
N GLU A 151 -19.93 -0.11 -9.52
CA GLU A 151 -19.78 -0.66 -10.88
C GLU A 151 -18.92 -1.93 -10.89
N LYS A 152 -17.84 -1.97 -10.11
CA LYS A 152 -16.99 -3.16 -9.95
C LYS A 152 -17.81 -4.35 -9.42
N GLN A 153 -18.66 -4.14 -8.41
CA GLN A 153 -19.59 -5.16 -7.93
C GLN A 153 -20.57 -5.61 -9.02
N ARG A 154 -21.16 -4.65 -9.76
CA ARG A 154 -22.13 -4.94 -10.83
C ARG A 154 -21.56 -5.87 -11.91
N VAL A 155 -20.28 -5.72 -12.23
CA VAL A 155 -19.58 -6.56 -13.23
C VAL A 155 -18.91 -7.81 -12.63
N GLY A 156 -19.15 -8.10 -11.35
CA GLY A 156 -18.65 -9.30 -10.68
C GLY A 156 -17.18 -9.24 -10.28
N ILE A 157 -16.60 -8.04 -10.16
CA ILE A 157 -15.26 -7.85 -9.59
C ILE A 157 -15.40 -7.71 -8.07
N THR A 158 -14.84 -8.66 -7.34
CA THR A 158 -15.03 -8.78 -5.88
C THR A 158 -13.72 -8.85 -5.10
N ASP A 159 -12.59 -9.11 -5.76
CA ASP A 159 -11.28 -9.30 -5.14
C ASP A 159 -10.30 -8.12 -5.37
N PRO A 160 -9.22 -7.99 -4.57
CA PRO A 160 -8.25 -6.91 -4.69
C PRO A 160 -7.55 -6.83 -6.05
N TRP A 161 -7.27 -7.97 -6.70
CA TRP A 161 -6.55 -8.00 -7.97
C TRP A 161 -7.46 -7.60 -9.13
N GLY A 162 -8.71 -8.06 -9.12
CA GLY A 162 -9.74 -7.60 -10.04
C GLY A 162 -10.05 -6.11 -9.87
N PHE A 163 -9.97 -5.60 -8.64
CA PHE A 163 -10.07 -4.17 -8.38
C PHE A 163 -8.95 -3.40 -9.10
N GLU A 164 -7.69 -3.81 -8.95
CA GLU A 164 -6.52 -3.18 -9.60
C GLU A 164 -6.52 -3.24 -11.14
N ASN A 165 -7.09 -4.29 -11.72
CA ASN A 165 -7.03 -4.55 -13.15
C ASN A 165 -7.84 -3.49 -13.96
N PRO A 166 -7.31 -3.00 -15.10
CA PRO A 166 -7.86 -1.87 -15.86
C PRO A 166 -8.97 -2.35 -16.78
N PHE A 167 -10.14 -2.59 -16.24
CA PHE A 167 -11.35 -2.77 -17.03
C PHE A 167 -12.21 -1.50 -16.99
N GLU A 168 -11.60 -0.31 -17.09
CA GLU A 168 -12.35 0.97 -17.09
C GLU A 168 -13.42 0.97 -18.20
N LYS A 169 -13.11 0.38 -19.36
CA LYS A 169 -14.06 0.20 -20.47
C LYS A 169 -15.30 -0.63 -20.13
N ASP A 170 -15.22 -1.47 -19.08
CA ASP A 170 -16.30 -2.36 -18.67
C ASP A 170 -17.10 -1.76 -17.50
N LEU A 171 -16.65 -0.63 -16.93
CA LEU A 171 -17.38 0.12 -15.90
C LEU A 171 -18.22 1.22 -16.54
N ASP A 172 -19.53 1.20 -16.29
CA ASP A 172 -20.45 2.23 -16.77
C ASP A 172 -20.55 3.37 -15.74
N VAL A 173 -19.39 3.92 -15.36
CA VAL A 173 -19.36 5.11 -14.51
C VAL A 173 -19.69 6.31 -15.38
N LYS A 174 -20.85 6.93 -15.10
CA LYS A 174 -21.34 8.09 -15.84
C LYS A 174 -20.25 9.17 -15.98
N PRO A 175 -20.07 9.77 -17.17
CA PRO A 175 -19.01 10.78 -17.39
C PRO A 175 -19.00 11.91 -16.37
N GLU A 176 -20.17 12.36 -15.89
CA GLU A 176 -20.30 13.38 -14.85
C GLU A 176 -19.86 12.94 -13.45
N ALA A 177 -19.88 11.62 -13.19
CA ALA A 177 -19.41 11.02 -11.95
C ALA A 177 -17.91 10.69 -11.99
N LYS A 178 -17.31 10.63 -13.19
CA LYS A 178 -15.86 10.50 -13.34
C LYS A 178 -15.20 11.74 -12.74
N GLN A 179 -14.31 11.52 -11.79
CA GLN A 179 -13.59 12.56 -11.08
C GLN A 179 -12.11 12.17 -10.99
N PRO A 180 -11.20 13.11 -10.80
CA PRO A 180 -9.79 12.80 -10.55
C PRO A 180 -9.63 11.83 -9.37
N HIS A 181 -8.88 10.74 -9.57
CA HIS A 181 -8.41 9.85 -8.50
C HIS A 181 -6.92 9.59 -8.67
N PHE A 182 -6.20 9.48 -7.57
CA PHE A 182 -4.74 9.44 -7.63
C PHE A 182 -4.20 8.30 -6.80
N PHE A 183 -3.24 7.56 -7.34
CA PHE A 183 -2.53 6.53 -6.62
C PHE A 183 -1.06 6.92 -6.49
N ILE A 184 -0.53 6.73 -5.29
CA ILE A 184 0.82 7.06 -4.90
C ILE A 184 1.61 5.76 -4.97
N ASP A 185 2.14 5.43 -6.15
CA ASP A 185 3.10 4.34 -6.24
C ASP A 185 4.39 4.72 -5.51
N GLN A 186 4.87 5.96 -5.72
CA GLN A 186 5.95 6.61 -4.98
C GLN A 186 5.72 8.14 -4.98
N PRO A 187 6.21 8.95 -4.02
CA PRO A 187 6.95 8.61 -2.81
C PRO A 187 6.01 8.16 -1.68
N TRP A 188 5.85 6.85 -1.54
CA TRP A 188 5.25 6.26 -0.36
C TRP A 188 6.31 5.40 0.31
N PRO A 189 6.71 5.69 1.56
CA PRO A 189 7.92 5.13 2.15
C PRO A 189 7.70 3.70 2.67
N THR A 190 7.22 2.79 1.84
CA THR A 190 7.02 1.37 2.15
C THR A 190 7.84 0.46 1.24
N TYR A 191 7.78 -0.85 1.48
CA TYR A 191 8.45 -1.85 0.64
C TYR A 191 7.68 -2.09 -0.66
N GLN A 192 8.38 -2.24 -1.79
CA GLN A 192 7.73 -2.59 -3.06
C GLN A 192 6.95 -3.91 -2.90
N SER A 193 5.65 -3.87 -3.18
CA SER A 193 4.70 -4.98 -2.96
C SER A 193 4.35 -5.28 -1.50
N GLY A 194 4.57 -4.33 -0.59
CA GLY A 194 4.13 -4.42 0.80
C GLY A 194 4.89 -5.40 1.69
N LEU A 195 4.47 -5.46 2.94
CA LEU A 195 4.99 -6.33 4.00
C LEU A 195 4.61 -7.80 3.80
N PHE A 196 3.52 -8.05 3.09
CA PHE A 196 2.99 -9.38 2.82
C PHE A 196 2.80 -9.57 1.30
N LEU A 197 3.11 -10.76 0.80
CA LEU A 197 2.84 -11.18 -0.57
C LEU A 197 1.85 -12.34 -0.50
N GLN A 198 0.62 -12.12 -0.97
CA GLN A 198 -0.46 -13.13 -0.95
C GLN A 198 -0.67 -13.73 0.46
N GLY A 199 -0.70 -12.87 1.48
CA GLY A 199 -0.86 -13.28 2.89
C GLY A 199 0.39 -13.93 3.52
N GLN A 200 1.49 -14.08 2.79
CA GLN A 200 2.75 -14.58 3.32
C GLN A 200 3.75 -13.46 3.58
N ILE A 201 4.63 -13.62 4.57
CA ILE A 201 5.68 -12.64 4.86
C ILE A 201 6.55 -12.39 3.63
N ASN A 202 6.68 -11.13 3.24
CA ASN A 202 7.65 -10.73 2.24
C ASN A 202 9.07 -10.86 2.81
N ARG A 203 9.78 -11.93 2.48
CA ARG A 203 11.12 -12.21 3.06
C ARG A 203 12.16 -11.16 2.71
N ALA A 204 11.92 -10.36 1.68
CA ALA A 204 12.86 -9.33 1.28
C ALA A 204 12.86 -8.15 2.27
N ILE A 205 11.70 -7.80 2.87
CA ILE A 205 11.65 -6.74 3.90
C ILE A 205 12.44 -7.11 5.17
N VAL A 206 12.44 -8.40 5.54
CA VAL A 206 13.19 -8.91 6.71
C VAL A 206 14.69 -8.62 6.60
N ARG A 207 15.22 -8.60 5.37
CA ARG A 207 16.65 -8.42 5.09
C ARG A 207 17.02 -6.98 4.74
N ASP A 208 16.03 -6.14 4.49
CA ASP A 208 16.23 -4.77 4.06
C ASP A 208 16.73 -3.91 5.23
N ARG A 209 17.86 -3.23 5.03
CA ARG A 209 18.48 -2.34 6.02
C ARG A 209 18.23 -0.86 5.73
N ARG A 210 17.55 -0.53 4.64
CA ARG A 210 17.25 0.87 4.25
C ARG A 210 16.28 1.54 5.21
N PHE A 211 15.35 0.78 5.78
CA PHE A 211 14.39 1.26 6.76
C PHE A 211 14.87 1.04 8.19
N GLY A 212 14.71 2.06 9.03
CA GLY A 212 15.07 2.07 10.45
C GLY A 212 14.15 1.20 11.33
N PRO A 213 14.18 1.40 12.67
CA PRO A 213 13.27 0.72 13.60
C PRO A 213 11.81 1.00 13.25
N SER A 214 10.96 -0.05 13.23
CA SER A 214 9.59 0.03 12.74
C SER A 214 8.75 -1.10 13.37
N PRO A 215 7.72 -0.79 14.17
CA PRO A 215 6.85 -1.78 14.79
C PRO A 215 6.32 -2.85 13.82
N ALA A 216 5.87 -2.46 12.63
CA ALA A 216 5.38 -3.43 11.62
C ALA A 216 6.50 -4.33 11.11
N LYS A 217 7.71 -3.79 10.89
CA LYS A 217 8.87 -4.58 10.47
C LYS A 217 9.33 -5.54 11.56
N ASP A 218 9.31 -5.11 12.81
CA ASP A 218 9.66 -5.94 13.96
C ASP A 218 8.67 -7.10 14.12
N LEU A 219 7.37 -6.85 13.96
CA LEU A 219 6.35 -7.89 13.95
C LEU A 219 6.58 -8.90 12.81
N VAL A 220 6.87 -8.41 11.60
CA VAL A 220 7.18 -9.26 10.44
C VAL A 220 8.44 -10.11 10.71
N TYR A 221 9.49 -9.51 11.29
CA TYR A 221 10.71 -10.23 11.66
C TYR A 221 10.45 -11.31 12.72
N GLN A 222 9.72 -10.99 13.78
CA GLN A 222 9.37 -11.94 14.84
C GLN A 222 8.55 -13.11 14.29
N THR A 223 7.56 -12.82 13.45
CA THR A 223 6.73 -13.85 12.79
C THR A 223 7.57 -14.73 11.87
N TYR A 224 8.51 -14.13 11.12
CA TYR A 224 9.44 -14.89 10.29
C TYR A 224 10.36 -15.81 11.10
N MET A 225 10.82 -15.35 12.26
CA MET A 225 11.66 -16.15 13.16
C MET A 225 10.89 -17.26 13.87
N SER A 226 9.60 -17.06 14.15
CA SER A 226 8.74 -18.04 14.82
C SER A 226 8.26 -19.18 13.89
N GLN A 227 8.27 -18.99 12.57
CA GLN A 227 7.90 -19.99 11.56
C GLN A 227 8.83 -21.22 11.47
N GLY A 228 9.59 -21.53 12.53
CA GLY A 228 10.28 -22.82 12.80
C GLY A 228 11.47 -23.15 11.91
N SER A 229 11.39 -22.87 10.60
CA SER A 229 12.33 -23.33 9.60
C SER A 229 13.71 -22.66 9.69
N ILE A 230 13.85 -21.56 10.41
CA ILE A 230 15.13 -20.84 10.55
C ILE A 230 15.85 -21.21 11.82
N LEU A 231 15.15 -21.34 12.94
CA LEU A 231 15.71 -21.94 14.14
C LEU A 231 16.15 -23.39 13.88
N GLU A 232 15.37 -24.16 13.14
CA GLU A 232 15.79 -25.48 12.67
C GLU A 232 16.96 -25.43 11.69
N ARG A 233 16.95 -24.52 10.70
CA ARG A 233 18.09 -24.39 9.76
C ARG A 233 19.36 -23.89 10.45
N LEU A 234 19.26 -23.00 11.44
CA LEU A 234 20.37 -22.52 12.25
C LEU A 234 20.89 -23.62 13.18
N LYS A 235 20.00 -24.39 13.83
CA LYS A 235 20.38 -25.59 14.58
C LYS A 235 21.07 -26.62 13.68
N LYS A 236 20.55 -26.87 12.48
CA LYS A 236 21.12 -27.80 11.50
C LYS A 236 22.47 -27.32 10.96
N ARG A 237 22.63 -26.00 10.76
CA ARG A 237 23.89 -25.37 10.33
C ARG A 237 24.94 -25.37 11.46
N ALA A 238 24.54 -25.07 12.69
CA ALA A 238 25.40 -25.18 13.87
C ALA A 238 25.84 -26.63 14.13
N SER A 239 24.93 -27.59 13.96
CA SER A 239 25.23 -29.03 14.05
C SER A 239 26.24 -29.46 12.98
N ARG A 240 26.10 -29.00 11.73
CA ARG A 240 27.05 -29.28 10.64
C ARG A 240 28.43 -28.68 10.91
N LEU A 241 28.50 -27.43 11.38
CA LEU A 241 29.77 -26.78 11.74
C LEU A 241 30.48 -27.52 12.89
N ASN A 242 29.75 -27.95 13.90
CA ASN A 242 30.31 -28.76 15.00
C ASN A 242 30.81 -30.14 14.53
N HIS A 243 30.14 -30.76 13.56
CA HIS A 243 30.57 -32.04 13.00
C HIS A 243 31.85 -31.90 12.17
N MET A 244 31.96 -30.87 11.33
CA MET A 244 33.19 -30.57 10.57
C MET A 244 34.37 -30.25 11.49
N ARG A 245 34.14 -29.52 12.58
CA ARG A 245 35.18 -29.17 13.56
C ARG A 245 35.70 -30.40 14.32
N LYS A 246 34.82 -31.37 14.64
CA LYS A 246 35.22 -32.67 15.20
C LYS A 246 35.99 -33.54 14.19
N GLY A 247 35.58 -33.55 12.92
CA GLY A 247 36.29 -34.27 11.85
C GLY A 247 37.69 -33.72 11.58
N MET A 248 37.87 -32.39 11.60
CA MET A 248 39.19 -31.76 11.47
C MET A 248 40.10 -32.06 12.67
N LEU A 249 39.58 -32.11 13.90
CA LEU A 249 40.38 -32.44 15.09
C LEU A 249 40.76 -33.93 15.13
N ALA A 250 39.95 -34.82 14.56
CA ALA A 250 40.26 -36.25 14.46
C ALA A 250 41.32 -36.57 13.39
N GLY A 251 41.45 -35.74 12.34
CA GLY A 251 42.43 -35.93 11.26
C GLY A 251 43.82 -35.31 11.49
N VAL A 252 44.04 -34.62 12.62
CA VAL A 252 45.35 -34.01 12.97
C VAL A 252 46.14 -34.90 13.96
N GLY A 253 45.56 -36.02 14.39
CA GLY A 253 46.18 -36.98 15.31
C GLY A 253 46.49 -38.35 14.68
N SER A 254 46.68 -38.42 13.37
CA SER A 254 47.07 -39.64 12.64
C SER A 254 48.46 -39.50 12.03
#